data_AF-A0A821G6Q1-F1
#
_entry.id   AF-A0A821G6Q1-F1
#
_cell.length_a   1.000
_cell.length_b   1.000
_cell.length_c   1.000
_cell.angle_alpha   90.00
_cell.angle_beta   90.00
_cell.angle_gamma   90.00
#
_symmetry.space_group_name_H-M   'P 1'
#
loop_
_entity.id
_entity.type
_entity.pdbx_description
1 polymer ?
#
loop_
_entity_poly.entity_id
_entity_poly.type
_entity_poly.pdbx_seq_one_letter_code
_entity_poly.pdbx_strand_id
1 'polypeptide(L)'
;MLILYILINLSLMIYVIVYKARKCRYNRLVLLARICGLLLNFNCSFIIALMLRQTIVFIRSHRLLRKLIPVDDHIDFHRVVGRFIAILSTLHTIAHIANFANTKEYSLATHIFTTTTNSGWIGGFAPLSGVVLLLILLAMVICSLKWIRSSGHFQIFYWSHLLYLPFYVFLILHARDFWKWIVGPLSIFLLEKLYSIYTRYTRGKGRTHIDSVTIDQSKAISLTIHRPKNFT
;
A
#
# COMPACT_ATOMS: atom_id res chain seq x y z
N MET A 1 -11.43 3.65 -13.79
CA MET A 1 -10.77 3.36 -12.49
C MET A 1 -10.43 4.63 -11.71
N LEU A 2 -9.65 5.56 -12.26
CA LEU A 2 -9.23 6.80 -11.57
C LEU A 2 -10.41 7.64 -11.05
N ILE A 3 -11.45 7.86 -11.87
CA ILE A 3 -12.65 8.63 -11.48
C ILE A 3 -13.32 8.00 -10.26
N LEU A 4 -13.60 6.69 -10.30
CA LEU A 4 -14.19 5.95 -9.18
C LEU A 4 -13.33 6.06 -7.91
N TYR A 5 -12.01 5.92 -8.05
CA TYR A 5 -11.07 6.07 -6.95
C TYR A 5 -11.10 7.48 -6.33
N ILE A 6 -11.13 8.54 -7.15
CA ILE A 6 -11.25 9.92 -6.68
C ILE A 6 -12.59 10.12 -5.96
N LEU A 7 -13.69 9.64 -6.55
CA LEU A 7 -15.02 9.72 -5.94
C LEU A 7 -15.05 9.06 -4.56
N ILE A 8 -14.51 7.85 -4.41
CA ILE A 8 -14.44 7.15 -3.12
C ILE A 8 -13.66 7.98 -2.08
N ASN A 9 -12.47 8.50 -2.44
CA ASN A 9 -11.67 9.32 -1.53
C ASN A 9 -12.41 10.61 -1.15
N LEU A 10 -13.05 11.29 -2.10
CA LEU A 10 -13.85 12.49 -1.84
C LEU A 10 -15.04 12.18 -0.93
N SER A 11 -15.77 11.09 -1.18
CA SER A 11 -16.89 10.67 -0.33
C SER A 11 -16.45 10.39 1.10
N LEU A 12 -15.30 9.73 1.31
CA LEU A 12 -14.74 9.48 2.64
C LEU A 12 -14.33 10.79 3.33
N MET A 13 -13.73 11.73 2.60
CA MET A 13 -13.38 13.05 3.13
C MET A 13 -14.63 13.84 3.55
N ILE A 14 -15.64 13.90 2.69
CA ILE A 14 -16.92 14.58 2.97
C ILE A 14 -17.60 13.95 4.20
N TYR A 15 -17.60 12.61 4.29
CA TYR A 15 -18.13 11.90 5.45
C TYR A 15 -17.47 12.35 6.77
N VAL A 16 -16.14 12.53 6.80
CA VAL A 16 -15.46 13.01 8.00
C VAL A 16 -15.84 14.45 8.33
N ILE A 17 -15.85 15.34 7.33
CA ILE A 17 -16.13 16.76 7.51
C ILE A 17 -17.58 16.99 7.97
N VAL A 18 -18.55 16.36 7.33
CA VAL A 18 -19.97 16.63 7.58
C VAL A 18 -20.47 15.89 8.81
N TYR A 19 -20.13 14.60 8.94
CA TYR A 19 -20.69 13.76 10.00
C TYR A 19 -19.78 13.70 11.24
N LYS A 20 -18.54 13.26 11.09
CA LYS A 20 -17.65 13.05 12.26
C LYS A 20 -17.23 14.36 12.94
N ALA A 21 -16.94 15.41 12.17
CA ALA A 21 -16.51 16.70 12.73
C ALA A 21 -17.61 17.33 13.60
N ARG A 22 -18.87 17.28 13.14
CA ARG A 22 -20.02 17.80 13.89
C ARG A 22 -20.29 16.99 15.16
N LYS A 23 -20.24 15.66 15.07
CA LYS A 23 -20.51 14.77 16.21
C LYS A 23 -19.46 14.86 17.31
N CYS A 24 -18.18 14.93 16.95
CA CYS A 24 -17.07 14.85 17.91
C CYS A 24 -16.40 16.20 18.23
N ARG A 25 -16.88 17.32 17.66
CA ARG A 25 -16.37 18.69 17.87
C ARG A 25 -14.84 18.79 17.75
N TYR A 26 -14.29 18.32 16.64
CA TYR A 26 -12.85 18.35 16.42
C TYR A 26 -12.33 19.78 16.21
N ASN A 27 -11.16 20.07 16.80
CA ASN A 27 -10.37 21.22 16.37
C ASN A 27 -9.85 21.00 14.93
N ARG A 28 -9.35 22.05 14.28
CA ARG A 28 -8.93 22.00 12.86
C ARG A 28 -7.82 20.97 12.60
N LEU A 29 -6.86 20.82 13.51
CA LEU A 29 -5.72 19.92 13.37
C LEU A 29 -6.14 18.45 13.54
N VAL A 30 -6.96 18.16 14.55
CA VAL A 30 -7.56 16.84 14.75
C VAL A 30 -8.46 16.49 13.57
N LEU A 31 -9.25 17.44 13.05
CA LEU A 31 -10.07 17.21 11.85
C LEU A 31 -9.20 16.79 10.66
N LEU A 32 -8.11 17.52 10.38
CA LEU A 32 -7.18 17.18 9.32
C LEU A 32 -6.57 15.78 9.54
N ALA A 33 -6.10 15.48 10.75
CA ALA A 33 -5.55 14.18 11.10
C ALA A 33 -6.57 13.05 10.88
N ARG A 34 -7.85 13.27 11.21
CA ARG A 34 -8.95 12.29 11.01
C ARG A 34 -9.32 12.10 9.55
N ILE A 35 -9.29 13.16 8.73
CA ILE A 35 -9.47 13.07 7.28
C ILE A 35 -8.35 12.22 6.70
N CYS A 36 -7.09 12.61 6.92
CA CYS A 36 -5.94 11.86 6.40
C CYS A 36 -5.93 10.41 6.90
N GLY A 37 -6.24 10.16 8.17
CA GLY A 37 -6.29 8.82 8.73
C GLY A 37 -7.35 7.91 8.08
N LEU A 38 -8.55 8.44 7.79
CA LEU A 38 -9.57 7.65 7.09
C LEU A 38 -9.19 7.36 5.64
N LEU A 39 -8.61 8.34 4.95
CA LEU A 39 -8.10 8.15 3.60
C LEU A 39 -6.94 7.14 3.58
N LEU A 40 -6.04 7.19 4.56
CA LEU A 40 -4.95 6.22 4.71
C LEU A 40 -5.50 4.81 4.94
N ASN A 41 -6.51 4.62 5.77
CA ASN A 41 -7.13 3.31 5.98
C ASN A 41 -7.62 2.69 4.65
N PHE A 42 -8.32 3.47 3.84
CA PHE A 42 -8.76 3.03 2.53
C PHE A 42 -7.58 2.74 1.58
N ASN A 43 -6.66 3.70 1.43
CA ASN A 43 -5.59 3.60 0.44
C ASN A 43 -4.58 2.50 0.76
N CYS A 44 -4.20 2.33 2.04
CA CYS A 44 -3.32 1.26 2.47
C CYS A 44 -3.98 -0.12 2.34
N SER A 45 -5.31 -0.23 2.42
CA SER A 45 -5.99 -1.49 2.08
C SER A 45 -6.05 -1.71 0.57
N PHE A 46 -6.45 -0.68 -0.17
CA PHE A 46 -6.66 -0.73 -1.61
C PHE A 46 -5.36 -1.02 -2.40
N ILE A 47 -4.21 -0.55 -1.93
CA ILE A 47 -2.93 -0.78 -2.61
C ILE A 47 -2.55 -2.28 -2.68
N ILE A 48 -3.04 -3.13 -1.75
CA ILE A 48 -2.91 -4.59 -1.84
C ILE A 48 -3.75 -5.12 -2.99
N ALA A 49 -4.98 -4.65 -3.13
CA ALA A 49 -5.89 -5.09 -4.19
C ALA A 49 -5.29 -4.90 -5.60
N LEU A 50 -4.47 -3.85 -5.78
CA LEU A 50 -3.74 -3.58 -7.03
C LEU A 50 -2.60 -4.57 -7.33
N MET A 51 -2.21 -5.38 -6.35
CA MET A 51 -1.13 -6.37 -6.46
C MET A 51 -1.63 -7.81 -6.40
N LEU A 52 -2.94 -8.03 -6.46
CA LEU A 52 -3.61 -9.32 -6.62
C LEU A 52 -3.50 -9.82 -8.06
N ARG A 53 -2.29 -10.22 -8.47
CA ARG A 53 -1.96 -10.51 -9.87
C ARG A 53 -2.80 -11.63 -10.47
N GLN A 54 -3.14 -12.67 -9.69
CA GLN A 54 -3.93 -13.79 -10.23
C GLN A 54 -5.39 -13.38 -10.43
N THR A 55 -5.96 -12.61 -9.50
CA THR A 55 -7.30 -12.02 -9.59
C THR A 55 -7.38 -11.05 -10.76
N ILE A 56 -6.35 -10.23 -10.98
CA ILE A 56 -6.29 -9.32 -12.13
C ILE A 56 -6.29 -10.11 -13.44
N VAL A 57 -5.51 -11.20 -13.54
CA VAL A 57 -5.53 -12.08 -14.73
C VAL A 57 -6.91 -12.70 -14.93
N PHE A 58 -7.56 -13.18 -13.86
CA PHE A 58 -8.92 -13.70 -13.89
C PHE A 58 -9.93 -12.64 -14.38
N ILE A 59 -9.85 -11.40 -13.89
CA ILE A 59 -10.71 -10.30 -14.36
C ILE A 59 -10.51 -10.06 -15.85
N ARG A 60 -9.25 -10.08 -16.33
CA ARG A 60 -8.92 -9.87 -17.75
C ARG A 60 -9.45 -10.98 -18.66
N SER A 61 -9.54 -12.22 -18.17
CA SER A 61 -10.08 -13.35 -18.96
C SER A 61 -11.60 -13.29 -19.14
N HIS A 62 -12.33 -12.53 -18.32
CA HIS A 62 -13.78 -12.40 -18.39
C HIS A 62 -14.21 -11.12 -19.11
N ARG A 63 -14.93 -11.26 -20.22
CA ARG A 63 -15.32 -10.13 -21.11
C ARG A 63 -16.10 -9.03 -20.38
N LEU A 64 -17.05 -9.39 -19.51
CA LEU A 64 -17.88 -8.43 -18.77
C LEU A 64 -17.06 -7.66 -17.73
N LEU A 65 -16.26 -8.37 -16.93
CA LEU A 65 -15.44 -7.78 -15.87
C LEU A 65 -14.38 -6.85 -16.44
N ARG A 66 -13.75 -7.22 -17.56
CA ARG A 66 -12.77 -6.37 -18.26
C ARG A 66 -13.37 -5.05 -18.74
N LYS A 67 -14.63 -5.06 -19.22
CA LYS A 67 -15.32 -3.83 -19.65
C LYS A 67 -15.67 -2.93 -18.47
N LEU A 68 -16.00 -3.52 -17.32
CA LEU A 68 -16.39 -2.80 -16.12
C LEU A 68 -15.20 -2.19 -15.36
N ILE A 69 -14.10 -2.95 -15.23
CA ILE A 69 -12.94 -2.56 -14.42
C ILE A 69 -11.67 -2.59 -15.29
N PRO A 70 -11.16 -1.43 -15.74
CA PRO A 70 -9.89 -1.38 -16.45
C PRO A 70 -8.74 -1.62 -15.47
N VAL A 71 -8.17 -2.83 -15.52
CA VAL A 71 -7.12 -3.34 -14.62
C VAL A 71 -5.75 -3.47 -15.29
N ASP A 72 -5.61 -3.04 -16.55
CA ASP A 72 -4.38 -3.23 -17.32
C ASP A 72 -3.19 -2.44 -16.73
N ASP A 73 -3.44 -1.22 -16.24
CA ASP A 73 -2.42 -0.33 -15.67
C ASP A 73 -2.30 -0.44 -14.13
N HIS A 74 -2.62 -1.60 -13.56
CA HIS A 74 -2.69 -1.77 -12.10
C HIS A 74 -1.37 -1.43 -11.37
N ILE A 75 -0.21 -1.65 -12.03
CA ILE A 75 1.12 -1.32 -11.46
C ILE A 75 1.35 0.19 -11.48
N ASP A 76 0.96 0.88 -12.55
CA ASP A 76 1.07 2.33 -12.60
C ASP A 76 0.12 2.97 -11.60
N PHE A 77 -1.07 2.41 -11.45
CA PHE A 77 -2.00 2.84 -10.42
C PHE A 77 -1.47 2.58 -9.00
N HIS A 78 -0.80 1.45 -8.76
CA HIS A 78 -0.11 1.18 -7.50
C HIS A 78 0.92 2.27 -7.18
N ARG A 79 1.66 2.77 -8.18
CA ARG A 79 2.61 3.89 -7.98
C ARG A 79 1.91 5.20 -7.63
N VAL A 80 0.78 5.49 -8.29
CA VAL A 80 -0.04 6.69 -7.98
C VAL A 80 -0.57 6.62 -6.55
N VAL A 81 -1.19 5.49 -6.18
CA VAL A 81 -1.72 5.27 -4.82
C VAL A 81 -0.60 5.30 -3.78
N GLY A 82 0.57 4.71 -4.06
CA GLY A 82 1.73 4.75 -3.16
C GLY A 82 2.23 6.18 -2.88
N ARG A 83 2.29 7.04 -3.91
CA ARG A 83 2.62 8.46 -3.74
C ARG A 83 1.55 9.19 -2.92
N PHE A 84 0.28 8.88 -3.15
CA PHE A 84 -0.81 9.48 -2.39
C PHE A 84 -0.79 9.07 -0.91
N ILE A 85 -0.49 7.80 -0.61
CA ILE A 85 -0.26 7.32 0.76
C ILE A 85 0.88 8.10 1.43
N ALA A 86 2.00 8.33 0.72
CA ALA A 86 3.12 9.10 1.25
C ALA A 86 2.71 10.55 1.60
N ILE A 87 2.00 11.23 0.70
CA ILE A 87 1.50 12.60 0.93
C ILE A 87 0.54 12.64 2.13
N LEU A 88 -0.44 11.74 2.17
CA LEU A 88 -1.40 11.65 3.26
C LEU A 88 -0.74 11.34 4.60
N SER A 89 0.28 10.48 4.61
CA SER A 89 1.04 10.11 5.81
C SER A 89 1.82 11.30 6.36
N THR A 90 2.43 12.10 5.48
CA THR A 90 3.10 13.35 5.85
C THR A 90 2.11 14.35 6.44
N LEU A 91 0.98 14.60 5.77
CA LEU A 91 -0.06 15.51 6.26
C LEU A 91 -0.65 15.06 7.60
N HIS A 92 -0.92 13.75 7.74
CA HIS A 92 -1.39 13.14 8.98
C HIS A 92 -0.40 13.36 10.13
N THR A 93 0.89 13.13 9.87
CA THR A 93 1.96 13.30 10.86
C THR A 93 2.09 14.77 11.28
N ILE A 94 2.12 15.69 10.32
CA ILE A 94 2.19 17.14 10.60
C ILE A 94 0.99 17.58 11.45
N ALA A 95 -0.21 17.12 11.11
CA ALA A 95 -1.42 17.46 11.86
C ALA A 95 -1.36 16.95 13.32
N HIS A 96 -0.84 15.74 13.54
CA HIS A 96 -0.64 15.21 14.89
C HIS A 96 0.43 15.98 15.67
N ILE A 97 1.61 16.23 15.08
CA ILE A 97 2.70 16.97 15.71
C ILE A 97 2.24 18.39 16.07
N ALA A 98 1.57 19.10 15.16
CA ALA A 98 1.05 20.43 15.42
C ALA A 98 -0.02 20.42 16.52
N ASN A 99 -0.87 19.39 16.58
CA ASN A 99 -1.86 19.26 17.66
C ASN A 99 -1.17 19.01 19.01
N PHE A 100 -0.16 18.13 19.06
CA PHE A 100 0.61 17.84 20.27
C PHE A 100 1.45 19.03 20.74
N ALA A 101 1.95 19.87 19.84
CA ALA A 101 2.65 21.10 20.20
C ALA A 101 1.71 22.16 20.82
N ASN A 102 0.41 22.11 20.51
CA ASN A 102 -0.59 23.02 21.05
C ASN A 102 -1.16 22.57 22.41
N THR A 103 -0.97 21.30 22.78
CA THR A 103 -1.38 20.77 24.09
C THR A 103 -0.30 21.07 25.13
N LYS A 104 -0.65 21.79 26.21
CA LYS A 104 0.30 22.19 27.27
C LYS A 104 0.51 21.15 28.37
N GLU A 105 -0.17 20.00 28.28
CA GLU A 105 -0.18 18.97 29.33
C GLU A 105 1.14 18.20 29.40
N TYR A 106 1.78 17.93 28.26
CA TYR A 106 3.05 17.21 28.17
C TYR A 106 3.99 17.86 27.17
N SER A 107 5.29 17.58 27.31
CA SER A 107 6.26 17.96 26.28
C SER A 107 6.00 17.21 24.97
N LEU A 108 6.39 17.80 23.83
CA LEU A 108 6.26 17.13 22.53
C LEU A 108 7.00 15.80 22.48
N ALA A 109 8.18 15.71 23.10
CA ALA A 109 8.95 14.47 23.18
C ALA A 109 8.19 13.37 23.93
N THR A 110 7.51 13.73 25.03
CA THR A 110 6.66 12.81 25.79
C THR A 110 5.48 12.33 24.95
N HIS A 111 4.85 13.20 24.16
CA HIS A 111 3.78 12.80 23.23
C HIS A 111 4.25 11.85 22.14
N ILE A 112 5.45 12.04 21.58
CA ILE A 112 5.90 11.26 20.42
C ILE A 112 6.54 9.92 20.84
N PHE A 113 7.36 9.93 21.90
CA PHE A 113 8.23 8.82 22.24
C PHE A 113 7.81 8.05 23.50
N THR A 114 6.73 8.44 24.17
CA THR A 114 6.26 7.79 25.40
C THR A 114 4.79 7.37 25.31
N THR A 115 4.42 6.31 26.02
CA THR A 115 3.04 5.80 26.12
C THR A 115 2.22 6.43 27.25
N THR A 116 2.82 7.32 28.04
CA THR A 116 2.20 7.99 29.21
C THR A 116 0.95 8.76 28.86
N THR A 117 0.84 9.20 27.61
CA THR A 117 -0.28 10.04 27.13
C THR A 117 -1.51 9.21 26.75
N ASN A 118 -1.42 7.88 26.89
CA ASN A 118 -2.46 6.89 26.57
C ASN A 118 -3.15 7.12 25.22
N SER A 119 -2.42 7.71 24.26
CA SER A 119 -2.91 8.02 22.92
C SER A 119 -2.94 6.76 22.05
N GLY A 120 -4.13 6.27 21.73
CA GLY A 120 -4.31 5.08 20.89
C GLY A 120 -5.30 4.11 21.51
N TRP A 121 -5.39 2.91 20.93
CA TRP A 121 -6.26 1.85 21.45
C TRP A 121 -5.50 0.76 22.20
N ILE A 122 -4.20 0.63 21.97
CA ILE A 122 -3.31 -0.29 22.69
C ILE A 122 -2.44 0.55 23.62
N GLY A 123 -2.91 0.81 24.85
CA GLY A 123 -2.10 1.38 25.94
C GLY A 123 -1.20 2.58 25.56
N GLY A 124 -1.70 3.50 24.75
CA GLY A 124 -0.93 4.68 24.33
C GLY A 124 0.09 4.50 23.20
N PHE A 125 0.09 3.37 22.49
CA PHE A 125 1.11 3.04 21.50
C PHE A 125 0.99 3.79 20.15
N ALA A 126 -0.03 4.62 19.93
CA ALA A 126 -0.25 5.23 18.62
C ALA A 126 0.88 6.17 18.16
N PRO A 127 1.40 7.10 18.99
CA PRO A 127 2.50 7.97 18.55
C PRO A 127 3.76 7.21 18.18
N LEU A 128 4.16 6.23 19.02
CA LEU A 128 5.37 5.43 18.80
C LEU A 128 5.25 4.56 17.54
N SER A 129 4.12 3.86 17.36
CA SER A 129 3.85 3.10 16.13
C SER A 129 3.78 4.00 14.90
N GLY A 130 3.29 5.24 15.03
CA GLY A 130 3.27 6.23 13.94
C GLY A 130 4.67 6.60 13.46
N VAL A 131 5.61 6.82 14.37
CA VAL A 131 7.03 7.07 14.01
C VAL A 131 7.63 5.88 13.28
N VAL A 132 7.42 4.66 13.79
CA VAL A 132 7.93 3.43 13.16
C VAL A 132 7.34 3.26 11.75
N LEU A 133 6.03 3.48 11.59
CA LEU A 133 5.35 3.43 10.29
C LEU A 133 5.92 4.44 9.30
N LEU A 134 6.19 5.68 9.75
CA LEU A 134 6.76 6.72 8.90
C LEU A 134 8.17 6.35 8.41
N LEU A 135 9.01 5.81 9.29
CA LEU A 135 10.36 5.37 8.94
C LEU A 135 10.33 4.22 7.92
N ILE A 136 9.47 3.21 8.16
CA ILE A 136 9.29 2.11 7.22
C ILE A 136 8.80 2.62 5.86
N LEU A 137 7.77 3.48 5.85
CA LEU A 137 7.21 4.04 4.62
C LEU A 137 8.25 4.87 3.87
N LEU A 138 9.03 5.69 4.56
CA LEU A 138 10.10 6.50 3.96
C LEU A 138 11.15 5.60 3.29
N ALA A 139 11.61 4.55 3.97
CA ALA A 139 12.57 3.61 3.42
C ALA A 139 12.02 2.93 2.15
N MET A 140 10.76 2.47 2.19
CA MET A 140 10.09 1.87 1.03
C MET A 140 9.96 2.85 -0.13
N VAL A 141 9.56 4.11 0.12
CA VAL A 141 9.35 5.12 -0.92
C VAL A 141 10.68 5.49 -1.59
N ILE A 142 11.71 5.80 -0.80
CA ILE A 142 13.04 6.16 -1.32
C ILE A 142 13.57 5.03 -2.19
N CYS A 143 13.57 3.80 -1.68
CA CYS A 143 14.07 2.65 -2.43
C CYS A 143 13.21 2.26 -3.65
N SER A 144 11.98 2.78 -3.76
CA SER A 144 11.09 2.57 -4.90
C SER A 144 11.20 3.64 -5.99
N LEU A 145 11.97 4.73 -5.76
CA LEU A 145 12.19 5.78 -6.75
C LEU A 145 12.83 5.21 -8.02
N LYS A 146 12.45 5.77 -9.18
CA LYS A 146 12.92 5.30 -10.50
C LYS A 146 14.44 5.30 -10.57
N TRP A 147 15.11 6.30 -10.00
CA TRP A 147 16.57 6.36 -10.01
C TRP A 147 17.21 5.18 -9.26
N ILE A 148 16.67 4.73 -8.12
CA ILE A 148 17.23 3.62 -7.33
C ILE A 148 16.86 2.30 -7.99
N ARG A 149 15.59 2.12 -8.34
CA ARG A 149 15.12 0.86 -8.91
C ARG A 149 15.73 0.55 -10.27
N SER A 150 16.15 1.57 -11.02
CA SER A 150 16.78 1.43 -12.34
C SER A 150 18.30 1.64 -12.32
N SER A 151 18.95 1.69 -11.15
CA SER A 151 20.41 1.88 -11.01
C SER A 151 21.26 0.61 -11.26
N GLY A 152 20.62 -0.50 -11.64
CA GLY A 152 21.26 -1.83 -11.73
C GLY A 152 21.14 -2.68 -10.45
N HIS A 153 20.81 -2.07 -9.31
CA HIS A 153 20.66 -2.78 -8.02
C HIS A 153 19.18 -3.05 -7.67
N PHE A 154 18.47 -3.79 -8.52
CA PHE A 154 17.05 -4.09 -8.32
C PHE A 154 16.75 -4.80 -6.98
N GLN A 155 17.73 -5.50 -6.42
CA GLN A 155 17.62 -6.15 -5.11
C GLN A 155 17.32 -5.16 -3.97
N ILE A 156 17.86 -3.93 -4.02
CA ILE A 156 17.59 -2.90 -3.00
C ILE A 156 16.09 -2.59 -2.97
N PHE A 157 15.50 -2.35 -4.13
CA PHE A 157 14.05 -2.19 -4.26
C PHE A 157 13.32 -3.44 -3.73
N TYR A 158 13.73 -4.64 -4.17
CA TYR A 158 13.04 -5.87 -3.79
C TYR A 158 13.00 -6.08 -2.27
N TRP A 159 14.15 -6.04 -1.59
CA TRP A 159 14.26 -6.29 -0.17
C TRP A 159 13.63 -5.19 0.68
N SER A 160 13.86 -3.92 0.33
CA SER A 160 13.23 -2.80 1.04
C SER A 160 11.70 -2.81 0.89
N HIS A 161 11.18 -3.21 -0.27
CA HIS A 161 9.73 -3.23 -0.47
C HIS A 161 9.04 -4.32 0.34
N LEU A 162 9.74 -5.40 0.74
CA LEU A 162 9.23 -6.43 1.67
C LEU A 162 8.89 -5.88 3.06
N LEU A 163 9.37 -4.67 3.41
CA LEU A 163 8.97 -3.97 4.62
C LEU A 163 7.45 -3.67 4.68
N TYR A 164 6.70 -3.89 3.60
CA TYR A 164 5.23 -3.90 3.66
C TYR A 164 4.69 -4.87 4.72
N LEU A 165 5.39 -5.99 5.01
CA LEU A 165 4.99 -6.96 6.02
C LEU A 165 4.97 -6.34 7.43
N PRO A 166 6.11 -5.84 7.99
CA PRO A 166 6.08 -5.14 9.27
C PRO A 166 5.23 -3.87 9.22
N PHE A 167 5.15 -3.16 8.08
CA PHE A 167 4.27 -2.00 7.93
C PHE A 167 2.81 -2.34 8.26
N TYR A 168 2.24 -3.42 7.71
CA TYR A 168 0.85 -3.79 8.02
C TYR A 168 0.65 -4.25 9.45
N VAL A 169 1.63 -4.92 10.06
CA VAL A 169 1.59 -5.28 11.48
C VAL A 169 1.49 -4.01 12.33
N PHE A 170 2.40 -3.06 12.14
CA PHE A 170 2.36 -1.80 12.88
C PHE A 170 1.12 -0.97 12.56
N LEU A 171 0.57 -1.02 11.33
CA LEU A 171 -0.62 -0.27 10.95
C LEU A 171 -1.88 -0.77 11.67
N ILE A 172 -2.00 -2.09 11.87
CA ILE A 172 -3.07 -2.69 12.69
C ILE A 172 -2.93 -2.25 14.16
N LEU A 173 -1.71 -2.22 14.70
CA LEU A 173 -1.46 -1.75 16.06
C LEU A 173 -1.74 -0.24 16.22
N HIS A 174 -1.41 0.56 15.20
CA HIS A 174 -1.56 2.00 15.20
C HIS A 174 -3.04 2.44 15.14
N ALA A 175 -3.83 1.81 14.27
CA ALA A 175 -5.20 2.24 13.97
C ALA A 175 -6.25 1.17 14.32
N ARG A 176 -7.06 1.45 15.35
CA ARG A 176 -8.09 0.55 15.91
C ARG A 176 -9.00 -0.10 14.87
N ASP A 177 -9.46 0.67 13.90
CA ASP A 177 -10.42 0.20 12.90
C ASP A 177 -9.75 -0.35 11.63
N PHE A 178 -8.43 -0.26 11.49
CA PHE A 178 -7.74 -0.61 10.24
C PHE A 178 -7.88 -2.09 9.87
N TRP A 179 -7.97 -2.98 10.86
CA TRP A 179 -8.17 -4.42 10.60
C TRP A 179 -9.44 -4.69 9.76
N LYS A 180 -10.49 -3.87 9.92
CA LYS A 180 -11.74 -3.98 9.15
C LYS A 180 -11.53 -3.67 7.67
N TRP A 181 -10.59 -2.77 7.36
CA TRP A 181 -10.26 -2.39 5.99
C TRP A 181 -9.39 -3.45 5.31
N ILE A 182 -8.45 -4.03 6.05
CA ILE A 182 -7.41 -4.89 5.46
C ILE A 182 -7.82 -6.35 5.35
N VAL A 183 -8.73 -6.85 6.19
CA VAL A 183 -9.05 -8.28 6.30
C VAL A 183 -9.46 -8.90 4.95
N GLY A 184 -10.32 -8.24 4.17
CA GLY A 184 -10.75 -8.75 2.86
C GLY A 184 -9.59 -8.85 1.86
N PRO A 185 -8.96 -7.73 1.48
CA PRO A 185 -7.86 -7.75 0.51
C PRO A 185 -6.67 -8.62 0.95
N LEU A 186 -6.36 -8.64 2.26
CA LEU A 186 -5.29 -9.47 2.79
C LEU A 186 -5.61 -10.96 2.69
N SER A 187 -6.85 -11.37 2.99
CA SER A 187 -7.27 -12.77 2.86
C SER A 187 -7.13 -13.25 1.42
N ILE A 188 -7.59 -12.45 0.44
CA ILE A 188 -7.45 -12.78 -0.98
C ILE A 188 -5.97 -12.84 -1.37
N PHE A 189 -5.15 -11.89 -0.91
CA PHE A 189 -3.71 -11.89 -1.17
C PHE A 189 -3.02 -13.15 -0.65
N LEU A 190 -3.35 -13.59 0.58
CA LEU A 190 -2.80 -14.82 1.15
C LEU A 190 -3.24 -16.04 0.34
N LEU A 191 -4.51 -16.13 -0.04
CA LEU A 191 -5.02 -17.21 -0.90
C LEU A 191 -4.29 -17.26 -2.25
N GLU A 192 -4.06 -16.11 -2.91
CA GLU A 192 -3.28 -16.07 -4.15
C GLU A 192 -1.83 -16.55 -3.95
N LYS A 193 -1.20 -16.18 -2.83
CA LYS A 193 0.16 -16.63 -2.52
C LYS A 193 0.20 -18.12 -2.28
N LEU A 194 -0.73 -18.67 -1.50
CA LEU A 194 -0.85 -20.11 -1.28
C LEU A 194 -1.09 -20.86 -2.59
N TYR A 195 -2.03 -20.38 -3.42
CA TYR A 195 -2.28 -20.96 -4.74
C TYR A 195 -1.05 -20.87 -5.66
N SER A 196 -0.33 -19.74 -5.65
CA SER A 196 0.90 -19.57 -6.44
C SER A 196 2.02 -20.51 -5.97
N ILE A 197 2.14 -20.74 -4.67
CA ILE A 197 3.11 -21.69 -4.10
C ILE A 197 2.71 -23.13 -4.47
N TYR A 198 1.44 -23.49 -4.27
CA TYR A 198 0.90 -24.82 -4.59
C TYR A 198 1.07 -25.16 -6.07
N THR A 199 0.72 -24.24 -6.98
CA THR A 199 0.90 -24.45 -8.42
C THR A 199 2.36 -24.58 -8.81
N ARG A 200 3.28 -23.82 -8.20
CA ARG A 200 4.73 -23.97 -8.43
C ARG A 200 5.28 -25.31 -7.91
N TYR A 201 4.77 -25.78 -6.78
CA TYR A 201 5.15 -27.06 -6.19
C TYR A 201 4.65 -28.23 -7.05
N THR A 202 3.38 -28.21 -7.46
CA THR A 202 2.75 -29.30 -8.22
C THR A 202 3.14 -29.34 -9.69
N ARG A 203 3.22 -28.18 -10.36
CA ARG A 203 3.56 -28.10 -11.80
C ARG A 203 5.06 -28.03 -12.06
N GLY A 204 5.87 -27.89 -11.01
CA GLY A 204 7.31 -27.66 -11.09
C GLY A 204 7.68 -26.32 -11.74
N LYS A 205 8.96 -25.95 -11.64
CA LYS A 205 9.53 -24.90 -12.51
C LYS A 205 9.87 -25.57 -13.84
N GLY A 206 9.10 -25.28 -14.89
CA GLY A 206 9.48 -25.67 -16.25
C GLY A 206 10.89 -25.16 -16.53
N ARG A 207 11.86 -26.07 -16.67
CA ARG A 207 13.22 -25.70 -17.08
C ARG A 207 13.20 -25.55 -18.60
N THR A 208 13.39 -24.32 -19.06
CA THR A 208 13.60 -23.99 -20.48
C THR A 208 14.94 -23.29 -20.63
N HIS A 209 15.52 -23.35 -21.82
CA HIS A 209 16.74 -22.62 -22.17
C HIS A 209 16.44 -21.65 -23.31
N ILE A 210 17.31 -20.64 -23.44
CA ILE A 210 17.22 -19.65 -24.51
C ILE A 210 17.98 -20.22 -25.71
N ASP A 211 17.30 -20.38 -26.83
CA ASP A 211 17.88 -20.90 -28.07
C ASP A 211 18.62 -19.80 -28.84
N SER A 212 18.07 -18.59 -28.89
CA SER A 212 18.71 -17.43 -29.53
C SER A 212 18.24 -16.09 -28.96
N VAL A 213 19.11 -15.09 -29.05
CA VAL A 213 18.84 -13.70 -28.68
C VAL A 213 19.22 -12.81 -29.86
N THR A 214 18.28 -12.06 -30.42
CA THR A 214 18.56 -11.06 -31.45
C THR A 214 18.12 -9.69 -30.97
N ILE A 215 18.96 -8.68 -31.23
CA ILE A 215 18.66 -7.27 -30.94
C ILE A 215 18.32 -6.61 -32.27
N ASP A 216 17.07 -6.16 -32.38
CA ASP A 216 16.58 -5.45 -33.54
C ASP A 216 17.15 -4.00 -33.57
N GLN A 217 17.15 -3.38 -34.75
CA GLN A 217 17.59 -2.00 -34.96
C GLN A 217 16.77 -1.01 -34.12
N SER A 218 15.52 -1.35 -33.80
CA SER A 218 14.64 -0.61 -32.88
C SER A 218 15.03 -0.75 -31.38
N LYS A 219 16.11 -1.49 -31.06
CA LYS A 219 16.49 -1.94 -29.72
C LYS A 219 15.48 -2.89 -29.06
N ALA A 220 14.58 -3.50 -29.84
CA ALA A 220 13.76 -4.60 -29.37
C ALA A 220 14.62 -5.87 -29.20
N ILE A 221 14.37 -6.63 -28.13
CA ILE A 221 15.06 -7.91 -27.88
C ILE A 221 14.10 -9.03 -28.27
N SER A 222 14.47 -9.82 -29.28
CA SER A 222 13.78 -11.06 -29.61
C SER A 222 14.47 -12.23 -28.93
N LEU A 223 13.71 -12.99 -28.14
CA LEU A 223 14.17 -14.16 -27.40
C LEU A 223 13.45 -15.39 -27.93
N THR A 224 14.20 -16.32 -28.52
CA THR A 224 13.69 -17.64 -28.87
C THR A 224 13.97 -18.57 -27.70
N ILE A 225 12.93 -19.22 -27.17
CA ILE A 225 13.01 -20.06 -25.97
C ILE A 225 12.56 -21.47 -26.35
N HIS A 226 13.32 -22.47 -25.92
CA HIS A 226 13.00 -23.87 -26.17
C HIS A 226 11.64 -24.25 -25.59
N ARG A 227 10.74 -24.81 -26.42
CA ARG A 227 9.40 -25.25 -25.99
C ARG A 227 9.51 -26.49 -25.08
N PRO A 228 9.08 -26.43 -23.80
CA PRO A 228 9.14 -27.60 -22.93
C PRO A 228 8.11 -28.65 -23.36
N LYS A 229 8.44 -29.94 -23.14
CA LYS A 229 7.62 -31.08 -23.57
C LYS A 229 6.18 -31.06 -23.05
N ASN A 230 5.96 -30.47 -21.88
CA ASN A 230 4.64 -30.38 -21.22
C ASN A 230 3.93 -29.04 -21.49
N PHE A 231 4.33 -28.28 -22.52
CA PHE A 231 3.69 -27.02 -22.89
C PHE A 231 2.50 -27.28 -23.82
N THR A 232 1.35 -27.54 -23.20
CA THR A 232 0.03 -27.57 -23.85
C THR A 232 -0.53 -26.17 -24.00
#